data_AF-A0A241XDZ7-F1
#
_entry.id   AF-A0A241XDZ7-F1
#
_cell.length_a   1.000
_cell.length_b   1.000
_cell.length_c   1.000
_cell.angle_alpha   90.00
_cell.angle_beta   90.00
_cell.angle_gamma   90.00
#
_symmetry.space_group_name_H-M   'P 1'
#
loop_
_entity.id
_entity.type
_entity.pdbx_description
1 polymer ?
#
loop_
_entity_poly.entity_id
_entity_poly.type
_entity_poly.pdbx_seq_one_letter_code
_entity_poly.pdbx_strand_id
1 'polypeptide(L)'
;SLVEAQARIRATIWQALLYPSALSAMMVFLLCIVAYRMVPSLARLSDPVTWTGPLATLNAIASFVTGPGIYVLVAVITLTVVVIVTLPTYRWKGRVWLDRMLPPWSIYRMLQGTTFLLNMAVMLNAGIRPYDSLASMIKISPPWLKQRLEAARYGVGLGQNLGVALRSAGHDFPDRQAIQYLCILANRGGFSEALVKFSHRWQETSLKQIELAAGLVKNFALIFIGALMILVLLGAYQAQQLIQSMNH
;
A
#
# COMPACT_ATOMS: atom_id res chain seq x y z
N SER A 1 -1.38 26.61 3.15
CA SER A 1 0.06 26.48 2.82
C SER A 1 0.37 25.06 2.31
N LEU A 2 1.42 24.84 1.51
CA LEU A 2 1.83 23.48 1.03
C LEU A 2 2.04 22.49 2.20
N VAL A 3 2.47 23.03 3.35
CA VAL A 3 2.67 22.30 4.61
C VAL A 3 1.35 21.79 5.20
N GLU A 4 0.29 22.60 5.20
CA GLU A 4 -1.05 22.16 5.65
C GLU A 4 -1.63 21.07 4.75
N ALA A 5 -1.46 21.18 3.43
CA ALA A 5 -1.94 20.15 2.50
C ALA A 5 -1.21 18.81 2.72
N GLN A 6 0.11 18.84 2.92
CA GLN A 6 0.89 17.64 3.26
C GLN A 6 0.55 17.08 4.64
N ALA A 7 0.32 17.93 5.64
CA ALA A 7 -0.09 17.52 6.98
C ALA A 7 -1.48 16.86 6.98
N ARG A 8 -2.43 17.42 6.22
CA ARG A 8 -3.78 16.85 6.07
C ARG A 8 -3.74 15.51 5.35
N ILE A 9 -2.95 15.39 4.29
CA ILE A 9 -2.74 14.10 3.59
C ILE A 9 -2.14 13.06 4.54
N ARG A 10 -1.09 13.41 5.30
CA ARG A 10 -0.52 12.48 6.28
C ARG A 10 -1.53 12.10 7.35
N ALA A 11 -2.31 13.04 7.87
CA ALA A 11 -3.33 12.78 8.87
C ALA A 11 -4.44 11.86 8.34
N THR A 12 -4.92 12.08 7.11
CA THR A 12 -5.92 11.21 6.47
C THR A 12 -5.37 9.82 6.18
N ILE A 13 -4.10 9.71 5.76
CA ILE A 13 -3.42 8.41 5.60
C ILE A 13 -3.32 7.67 6.94
N TRP A 14 -2.92 8.37 8.01
CA TRP A 14 -2.84 7.79 9.35
C TRP A 14 -4.22 7.32 9.83
N GLN A 15 -5.27 8.10 9.63
CA GLN A 15 -6.64 7.72 9.98
C GLN A 15 -7.15 6.54 9.15
N ALA A 16 -6.86 6.51 7.84
CA ALA A 16 -7.26 5.41 6.96
C ALA A 16 -6.55 4.08 7.28
N LEU A 17 -5.31 4.14 7.79
CA LEU A 17 -4.51 2.96 8.15
C LEU A 17 -4.74 2.49 9.59
N LEU A 18 -5.13 3.38 10.50
CA LEU A 18 -5.33 3.05 11.92
C LEU A 18 -6.36 1.93 12.08
N TYR A 19 -7.49 2.01 11.38
CA TYR A 19 -8.58 1.06 11.53
C TYR A 19 -8.23 -0.36 11.02
N PRO A 20 -7.70 -0.55 9.79
CA PRO A 20 -7.18 -1.86 9.36
C PRO A 20 -6.07 -2.39 10.27
N SER A 21 -5.16 -1.54 10.76
CA SER A 21 -4.06 -1.98 11.62
C SER A 21 -4.54 -2.53 12.97
N ALA A 22 -5.55 -1.88 13.58
CA ALA A 22 -6.17 -2.34 14.82
C ALA A 22 -6.89 -3.68 14.61
N LEU A 23 -7.61 -3.84 13.49
CA LEU A 23 -8.24 -5.11 13.10
C LEU A 23 -7.21 -6.23 12.89
N SER A 24 -6.10 -5.95 12.19
CA SER A 24 -5.03 -6.93 12.01
C SER A 24 -4.36 -7.31 13.34
N ALA A 25 -4.13 -6.34 14.23
CA ALA A 25 -3.60 -6.60 15.56
C ALA A 25 -4.55 -7.47 16.39
N MET A 26 -5.85 -7.17 16.36
CA MET A 26 -6.89 -7.99 17.01
C MET A 26 -6.92 -9.42 16.44
N MET A 27 -6.80 -9.56 15.12
CA MET A 27 -6.76 -10.88 14.46
C MET A 27 -5.57 -11.71 14.92
N VAL A 28 -4.37 -11.12 14.96
CA VAL A 28 -3.15 -11.79 15.46
C VAL A 28 -3.31 -12.15 16.93
N PHE A 29 -3.83 -11.24 17.75
CA PHE A 29 -4.09 -11.48 19.16
C PHE A 29 -5.03 -12.68 19.37
N LEU A 30 -6.12 -12.76 18.59
CA LEU A 30 -7.08 -13.85 18.68
C LEU A 30 -6.47 -15.20 18.29
N LEU A 31 -5.69 -15.23 17.20
CA LEU A 31 -4.95 -16.42 16.78
C LEU A 31 -3.97 -16.87 17.88
N CYS A 32 -3.27 -15.95 18.54
CA CYS A 32 -2.40 -16.28 19.66
C CYS A 32 -3.17 -16.86 20.85
N ILE A 33 -4.36 -16.35 21.19
CA ILE A 33 -5.19 -16.94 22.24
C ILE A 33 -5.58 -18.38 21.88
N VAL A 34 -6.04 -18.62 20.65
CA VAL A 34 -6.41 -19.95 20.18
C VAL A 34 -5.23 -20.90 20.28
N ALA A 35 -4.07 -20.47 19.79
CA ALA A 35 -2.87 -21.30 19.68
C ALA A 35 -2.18 -21.59 21.03
N TYR A 36 -2.06 -20.59 21.91
CA TYR A 36 -1.28 -20.71 23.15
C TYR A 36 -2.12 -20.96 24.40
N ARG A 37 -3.44 -20.70 24.37
CA ARG A 37 -4.32 -20.92 25.53
C ARG A 37 -5.40 -21.95 25.26
N MET A 38 -6.23 -21.74 24.23
CA MET A 38 -7.42 -22.55 24.01
C MET A 38 -7.05 -23.99 23.62
N VAL A 39 -6.33 -24.20 22.52
CA VAL A 39 -5.97 -25.54 22.05
C VAL A 39 -5.17 -26.34 23.10
N PRO A 40 -4.13 -25.78 23.74
CA PRO A 40 -3.40 -26.48 24.80
C PRO A 40 -4.27 -26.86 26.01
N SER A 41 -5.24 -26.02 26.41
CA SER A 41 -6.16 -26.37 27.51
C SER A 41 -7.05 -27.56 27.19
N LEU A 42 -7.49 -27.68 25.93
CA LEU A 42 -8.32 -28.80 25.48
C LEU A 42 -7.51 -30.08 25.29
N ALA A 43 -6.26 -29.96 24.82
CA ALA A 43 -5.33 -31.07 24.65
C ALA A 43 -4.97 -31.76 25.98
N ARG A 44 -5.10 -31.06 27.12
CA ARG A 44 -4.94 -31.65 28.45
C ARG A 44 -6.13 -32.52 28.87
N LEU A 45 -7.29 -32.32 28.26
CA LEU A 45 -8.54 -33.02 28.60
C LEU A 45 -8.81 -34.20 27.66
N SER A 46 -8.39 -34.11 26.40
CA SER A 46 -8.59 -35.15 25.38
C SER A 46 -7.43 -35.16 24.38
N ASP A 47 -7.10 -36.35 23.86
CA ASP A 47 -5.97 -36.50 22.93
C ASP A 47 -6.25 -35.78 21.60
N PRO A 48 -5.42 -34.80 21.19
CA PRO A 48 -5.57 -34.04 19.94
C PRO A 48 -5.65 -34.89 18.67
N VAL A 49 -5.15 -36.13 18.69
CA VAL A 49 -5.18 -37.05 17.55
C VAL A 49 -6.61 -37.55 17.24
N THR A 50 -7.48 -37.54 18.24
CA THR A 50 -8.88 -38.01 18.10
C THR A 50 -9.83 -36.93 17.59
N TRP A 51 -9.36 -35.67 17.48
CA TRP A 51 -10.20 -34.55 17.11
C TRP A 51 -10.53 -34.58 15.60
N THR A 52 -11.80 -34.38 15.28
CA THR A 52 -12.30 -34.30 13.89
C THR A 52 -13.09 -33.00 13.69
N GLY A 53 -13.27 -32.54 12.45
CA GLY A 53 -14.10 -31.36 12.16
C GLY A 53 -13.51 -30.02 12.65
N PRO A 54 -14.31 -29.12 13.23
CA PRO A 54 -13.87 -27.78 13.67
C PRO A 54 -12.72 -27.78 14.69
N LEU A 55 -12.66 -28.79 15.57
CA LEU A 55 -11.60 -28.91 16.56
C LEU A 55 -10.25 -29.28 15.93
N ALA A 56 -10.27 -30.10 14.88
CA ALA A 56 -9.08 -30.45 14.10
C ALA A 56 -8.54 -29.24 13.31
N THR A 57 -9.42 -28.42 12.75
CA THR A 57 -9.01 -27.20 12.03
C THR A 57 -8.44 -26.15 12.98
N LEU A 58 -8.99 -26.00 14.20
CA LEU A 58 -8.37 -25.18 15.26
C LEU A 58 -6.97 -25.68 15.61
N ASN A 59 -6.79 -26.99 15.76
CA ASN A 59 -5.49 -27.57 16.06
C ASN A 59 -4.48 -27.37 14.92
N ALA A 60 -4.91 -27.48 13.66
CA ALA A 60 -4.06 -27.19 12.50
C ALA A 60 -3.63 -25.72 12.46
N ILE A 61 -4.55 -24.77 12.73
CA ILE A 61 -4.23 -23.34 12.82
C ILE A 61 -3.29 -23.08 13.99
N ALA A 62 -3.55 -23.67 15.17
CA ALA A 62 -2.74 -23.51 16.36
C ALA A 62 -1.31 -24.04 16.16
N SER A 63 -1.17 -25.26 15.63
CA SER A 63 0.14 -25.87 15.35
C SER A 63 0.93 -25.10 14.28
N PHE A 64 0.24 -24.52 13.30
CA PHE A 64 0.87 -23.58 12.37
C PHE A 64 1.38 -22.33 13.09
N VAL A 65 0.59 -21.72 13.98
CA VAL A 65 0.97 -20.50 14.72
C VAL A 65 2.11 -20.74 15.72
N THR A 66 2.12 -21.88 16.43
CA THR A 66 3.16 -22.21 17.43
C THR A 66 4.43 -22.78 16.80
N GLY A 67 4.35 -23.41 15.64
CA GLY A 67 5.48 -23.96 14.90
C GLY A 67 5.99 -23.00 13.81
N PRO A 68 5.68 -23.24 12.53
CA PRO A 68 6.25 -22.49 11.41
C PRO A 68 5.75 -21.04 11.30
N GLY A 69 4.77 -20.63 12.11
CA GLY A 69 4.15 -19.31 12.09
C GLY A 69 5.13 -18.17 12.34
N ILE A 70 6.18 -18.40 13.12
CA ILE A 70 7.26 -17.42 13.31
C ILE A 70 8.01 -17.15 12.00
N TYR A 71 8.26 -18.16 11.16
CA TYR A 71 8.91 -17.98 9.86
C TYR A 71 8.02 -17.23 8.89
N VAL A 72 6.71 -17.45 8.93
CA VAL A 72 5.73 -16.73 8.11
C VAL A 72 5.64 -15.28 8.55
N LEU A 73 5.61 -15.02 9.86
CA LEU A 73 5.60 -13.66 10.42
C LEU A 73 6.89 -12.91 10.06
N VAL A 74 8.04 -13.55 10.21
CA VAL A 74 9.34 -13.00 9.78
C VAL A 74 9.34 -12.78 8.26
N ALA A 75 8.82 -13.71 7.45
CA ALA A 75 8.74 -13.56 6.00
C ALA A 75 7.84 -12.38 5.60
N VAL A 76 6.70 -12.20 6.25
CA VAL A 76 5.78 -11.07 6.01
C VAL A 76 6.41 -9.74 6.41
N ILE A 77 7.08 -9.67 7.56
CA ILE A 77 7.81 -8.47 8.00
C ILE A 77 8.95 -8.17 7.02
N THR A 78 9.75 -9.17 6.67
CA THR A 78 10.88 -9.02 5.75
C THR A 78 10.39 -8.57 4.37
N LEU A 79 9.31 -9.17 3.85
CA LEU A 79 8.68 -8.75 2.61
C LEU A 79 8.19 -7.30 2.69
N THR A 80 7.54 -6.91 3.79
CA THR A 80 7.06 -5.54 4.02
C THR A 80 8.22 -4.54 4.03
N VAL A 81 9.30 -4.86 4.74
CA VAL A 81 10.53 -4.05 4.80
C VAL A 81 11.16 -3.96 3.42
N VAL A 82 11.29 -5.07 2.69
CA VAL A 82 11.82 -5.11 1.32
C VAL A 82 10.97 -4.24 0.40
N VAL A 83 9.64 -4.30 0.49
CA VAL A 83 8.75 -3.42 -0.29
C VAL A 83 9.04 -1.95 0.05
N ILE A 84 9.03 -1.58 1.34
CA ILE A 84 9.27 -0.19 1.77
C ILE A 84 10.64 0.33 1.33
N VAL A 85 11.70 -0.48 1.43
CA VAL A 85 13.07 -0.11 1.06
C VAL A 85 13.26 -0.06 -0.45
N THR A 86 12.59 -0.94 -1.20
CA THR A 86 12.69 -0.96 -2.67
C THR A 86 11.89 0.17 -3.33
N LEU A 87 10.86 0.72 -2.67
CA LEU A 87 10.11 1.88 -3.17
C LEU A 87 11.00 3.07 -3.57
N PRO A 88 11.89 3.62 -2.72
CA PRO A 88 12.73 4.76 -3.08
C PRO A 88 13.95 4.42 -3.97
N THR A 89 14.43 3.17 -3.96
CA THR A 89 15.77 2.82 -4.48
C THR A 89 15.79 1.96 -5.74
N TYR A 90 14.72 1.20 -6.04
CA TYR A 90 14.76 0.18 -7.08
C TYR A 90 14.65 0.76 -8.51
N ARG A 91 15.61 0.52 -9.40
CA ARG A 91 15.73 1.20 -10.71
C ARG A 91 15.60 0.29 -11.95
N TRP A 92 15.25 -0.99 -11.77
CA TRP A 92 15.32 -2.00 -12.84
C TRP A 92 14.19 -1.91 -13.89
N LYS A 93 14.47 -2.40 -15.12
CA LYS A 93 13.58 -2.35 -16.31
C LYS A 93 12.17 -2.95 -16.07
N GLY A 94 12.03 -3.95 -15.18
CA GLY A 94 10.73 -4.53 -14.82
C GLY A 94 9.86 -3.66 -13.90
N ARG A 95 10.38 -2.54 -13.39
CA ARG A 95 9.66 -1.68 -12.44
C ARG A 95 8.49 -0.93 -13.08
N VAL A 96 8.52 -0.64 -14.38
CA VAL A 96 7.37 -0.02 -15.07
C VAL A 96 6.14 -0.93 -15.02
N TRP A 97 6.32 -2.25 -15.08
CA TRP A 97 5.25 -3.23 -14.92
C TRP A 97 4.78 -3.35 -13.46
N LEU A 98 5.70 -3.37 -12.50
CA LEU A 98 5.36 -3.38 -11.06
C LEU A 98 4.61 -2.12 -10.61
N ASP A 99 5.08 -0.95 -11.05
CA ASP A 99 4.41 0.34 -10.81
C ASP A 99 2.99 0.35 -11.45
N ARG A 100 2.75 -0.47 -12.50
CA ARG A 100 1.44 -0.60 -13.16
C ARG A 100 0.49 -1.57 -12.43
N MET A 101 1.00 -2.69 -11.93
CA MET A 101 0.17 -3.83 -11.55
C MET A 101 0.03 -4.04 -10.04
N LEU A 102 1.00 -3.60 -9.21
CA LEU A 102 0.95 -3.82 -7.77
C LEU A 102 0.59 -2.55 -6.97
N PRO A 103 -0.41 -2.63 -6.06
CA PRO A 103 -0.92 -1.48 -5.29
C PRO A 103 0.15 -0.65 -4.55
N PRO A 104 1.20 -1.21 -3.91
CA PRO A 104 2.18 -0.40 -3.19
C PRO A 104 2.98 0.53 -4.10
N TRP A 105 3.38 0.05 -5.28
CA TRP A 105 4.23 0.80 -6.21
C TRP A 105 3.42 1.79 -7.05
N SER A 106 2.19 1.44 -7.42
CA SER A 106 1.28 2.38 -8.10
C SER A 106 0.97 3.59 -7.22
N ILE A 107 0.67 3.37 -5.93
CA ILE A 107 0.41 4.46 -4.96
C ILE A 107 1.66 5.34 -4.81
N TYR A 108 2.85 4.75 -4.70
CA TYR A 108 4.09 5.52 -4.62
C TYR A 108 4.36 6.36 -5.88
N ARG A 109 4.22 5.79 -7.08
CA ARG A 109 4.34 6.53 -8.35
C ARG A 109 3.37 7.71 -8.38
N MET A 110 2.14 7.46 -7.95
CA MET A 110 1.08 8.46 -7.92
C MET A 110 1.42 9.62 -6.97
N LEU A 111 1.83 9.34 -5.73
CA LEU A 111 2.21 10.35 -4.74
C LEU A 111 3.40 11.21 -5.19
N GLN A 112 4.44 10.57 -5.75
CA GLN A 112 5.60 11.28 -6.31
C GLN A 112 5.20 12.10 -7.54
N GLY A 113 4.30 11.57 -8.37
CA GLY A 113 3.73 12.24 -9.52
C GLY A 113 2.98 13.52 -9.15
N THR A 114 2.14 13.49 -8.12
CA THR A 114 1.43 14.67 -7.62
C THR A 114 2.39 15.73 -7.11
N THR A 115 3.36 15.32 -6.29
CA THR A 115 4.37 16.24 -5.73
C THR A 115 5.18 16.88 -6.86
N PHE A 116 5.53 16.10 -7.88
CA PHE A 116 6.23 16.59 -9.06
C PHE A 116 5.42 17.66 -9.81
N LEU A 117 4.15 17.37 -10.13
CA LEU A 117 3.31 18.30 -10.90
C LEU A 117 3.06 19.61 -10.14
N LEU A 118 2.86 19.53 -8.83
CA LEU A 118 2.66 20.70 -8.00
C LEU A 118 3.90 21.60 -7.95
N ASN A 119 5.07 21.01 -7.71
CA ASN A 119 6.33 21.76 -7.70
C ASN A 119 6.63 22.36 -9.07
N MET A 120 6.39 21.60 -10.15
CA MET A 120 6.49 22.12 -11.51
C MET A 120 5.54 23.29 -11.77
N ALA A 121 4.30 23.25 -11.26
CA ALA A 121 3.32 24.33 -11.41
C ALA A 121 3.84 25.64 -10.80
N VAL A 122 4.34 25.53 -9.56
CA VAL A 122 4.85 26.66 -8.79
C VAL A 122 6.06 27.29 -9.50
N MET A 123 7.01 26.47 -9.96
CA MET A 123 8.20 26.97 -10.62
C MET A 123 7.90 27.63 -11.97
N LEU A 124 7.01 27.03 -12.77
CA LEU A 124 6.60 27.60 -14.06
C LEU A 124 5.80 28.90 -13.89
N ASN A 125 4.97 28.99 -12.84
CA ASN A 125 4.32 30.25 -12.45
C ASN A 125 5.30 31.35 -12.08
N ALA A 126 6.39 30.99 -11.40
CA ALA A 126 7.46 31.90 -11.06
C ALA A 126 8.34 32.28 -12.28
N GLY A 127 7.98 31.85 -13.50
CA GLY A 127 8.72 32.13 -14.74
C GLY A 127 9.98 31.30 -14.92
N ILE A 128 10.20 30.28 -14.08
CA ILE A 128 11.38 29.41 -14.19
C ILE A 128 11.19 28.47 -15.38
N ARG A 129 12.22 28.31 -16.22
CA ARG A 129 12.16 27.46 -17.40
C ARG A 129 11.99 25.98 -17.00
N PRO A 130 11.25 25.15 -17.77
CA PRO A 130 11.06 23.73 -17.47
C PRO A 130 12.36 22.95 -17.23
N TYR A 131 13.41 23.28 -17.98
CA TYR A 131 14.73 22.67 -17.86
C TYR A 131 15.36 22.90 -16.47
N ASP A 132 15.31 24.15 -15.98
CA ASP A 132 15.88 24.56 -14.69
C ASP A 132 15.04 24.06 -13.51
N SER A 133 13.72 23.98 -13.70
CA SER A 133 12.80 23.37 -12.74
C SER A 133 13.12 21.90 -12.53
N LEU A 134 13.26 21.12 -13.62
CA LEU A 134 13.68 19.72 -13.55
C LEU A 134 15.06 19.57 -12.88
N ALA A 135 16.01 20.45 -13.22
CA ALA A 135 17.34 20.45 -12.61
C ALA A 135 17.30 20.62 -11.09
N SER A 136 16.46 21.53 -10.61
CA SER A 136 16.30 21.81 -9.17
C SER A 136 15.64 20.63 -8.45
N MET A 137 14.61 20.05 -9.06
CA MET A 137 13.90 18.90 -8.50
C MET A 137 14.78 17.63 -8.44
N ILE A 138 15.62 17.39 -9.46
CA ILE A 138 16.57 16.26 -9.51
C ILE A 138 17.47 16.23 -8.27
N LYS A 139 17.95 17.40 -7.80
CA LYS A 139 18.88 17.49 -6.66
C LYS A 139 18.31 16.94 -5.35
N ILE A 140 17.00 17.10 -5.16
CA ILE A 140 16.29 16.71 -3.92
C ILE A 140 15.46 15.43 -4.10
N SER A 141 15.50 14.82 -5.28
CA SER A 141 14.66 13.68 -5.63
C SER A 141 15.30 12.34 -5.21
N PRO A 142 14.50 11.38 -4.71
CA PRO A 142 15.00 10.02 -4.46
C PRO A 142 15.46 9.35 -5.77
N PRO A 143 16.32 8.31 -5.71
CA PRO A 143 16.92 7.68 -6.89
C PRO A 143 15.92 7.27 -7.98
N TRP A 144 14.74 6.78 -7.60
CA TRP A 144 13.67 6.41 -8.53
C TRP A 144 13.09 7.59 -9.32
N LEU A 145 12.87 8.72 -8.64
CA LEU A 145 12.33 9.93 -9.26
C LEU A 145 13.42 10.62 -10.08
N LYS A 146 14.64 10.66 -9.53
CA LYS A 146 15.82 11.22 -10.19
C LYS A 146 16.02 10.67 -11.60
N GLN A 147 16.01 9.34 -11.77
CA GLN A 147 16.16 8.70 -13.10
C GLN A 147 15.11 9.19 -14.10
N ARG A 148 13.85 9.34 -13.66
CA ARG A 148 12.73 9.77 -14.51
C ARG A 148 12.84 11.23 -14.89
N LEU A 149 13.22 12.07 -13.93
CA LEU A 149 13.40 13.51 -14.17
C LEU A 149 14.64 13.78 -15.03
N GLU A 150 15.71 12.99 -14.90
CA GLU A 150 16.90 13.09 -15.76
C GLU A 150 16.57 12.76 -17.21
N ALA A 151 15.80 11.68 -17.45
CA ALA A 151 15.32 11.33 -18.79
C ALA A 151 14.43 12.43 -19.39
N ALA A 152 13.49 12.97 -18.60
CA ALA A 152 12.64 14.08 -19.03
C ALA A 152 13.46 15.36 -19.29
N ARG A 153 14.44 15.67 -18.45
CA ARG A 153 15.31 16.85 -18.61
C ARG A 153 16.15 16.76 -19.88
N TYR A 154 16.63 15.56 -20.22
CA TYR A 154 17.33 15.33 -21.48
C TYR A 154 16.44 15.66 -22.68
N GLY A 155 15.19 15.18 -22.70
CA GLY A 155 14.23 15.52 -23.76
C GLY A 155 13.95 17.02 -23.87
N VAL A 156 13.76 17.71 -22.73
CA VAL A 156 13.59 19.18 -22.71
C VAL A 156 14.83 19.90 -23.22
N GLY A 157 16.04 19.41 -22.91
CA GLY A 157 17.30 19.96 -23.41
C GLY A 157 17.45 19.86 -24.94
N LEU A 158 16.78 18.88 -25.57
CA LEU A 158 16.68 18.75 -27.02
C LEU A 158 15.60 19.66 -27.65
N GLY A 159 15.00 20.56 -26.87
CA GLY A 159 13.94 21.45 -27.33
C GLY A 159 12.53 20.86 -27.30
N GLN A 160 12.35 19.66 -26.73
CA GLN A 160 11.01 19.08 -26.59
C GLN A 160 10.21 19.83 -25.52
N ASN A 161 8.91 19.94 -25.76
CA ASN A 161 7.96 20.37 -24.73
C ASN A 161 7.98 19.37 -23.55
N LEU A 162 7.81 19.85 -22.31
CA LEU A 162 7.81 19.03 -21.08
C LEU A 162 6.92 17.78 -21.17
N GLY A 163 5.69 17.91 -21.70
CA GLY A 163 4.79 16.75 -21.84
C GLY A 163 5.34 15.70 -22.80
N VAL A 164 5.93 16.15 -23.92
CA VAL A 164 6.56 15.27 -24.92
C VAL A 164 7.82 14.61 -24.35
N ALA A 165 8.62 15.35 -23.59
CA ALA A 165 9.81 14.84 -22.92
C ALA A 165 9.48 13.78 -21.85
N LEU A 166 8.40 13.96 -21.09
CA LEU A 166 7.92 12.95 -20.14
C LEU A 166 7.39 11.70 -20.86
N ARG A 167 6.76 11.86 -22.02
CA ARG A 167 6.29 10.74 -22.85
C ARG A 167 7.46 9.97 -23.46
N SER A 168 8.45 10.67 -24.02
CA SER A 168 9.63 10.08 -24.66
C SER A 168 10.55 9.38 -23.66
N ALA A 169 10.52 9.79 -22.39
CA ALA A 169 11.22 9.11 -21.30
C ALA A 169 10.71 7.68 -21.03
N GLY A 170 9.52 7.29 -21.51
CA GLY A 170 9.05 5.90 -21.49
C GLY A 170 8.76 5.31 -20.09
N HIS A 171 8.69 6.15 -19.07
CA HIS A 171 8.50 5.73 -17.68
C HIS A 171 7.03 5.76 -17.20
N ASP A 172 6.09 6.17 -18.06
CA ASP A 172 4.67 6.36 -17.75
C ASP A 172 4.45 7.22 -16.47
N PHE A 173 5.34 8.21 -16.26
CA PHE A 173 5.35 9.10 -15.10
C PHE A 173 4.96 10.53 -15.50
N PRO A 174 4.13 11.27 -14.73
CA PRO A 174 3.46 10.90 -13.46
C PRO A 174 2.36 9.84 -13.58
N ASP A 175 1.61 9.95 -14.66
CA ASP A 175 0.59 9.02 -15.13
C ASP A 175 0.32 9.33 -16.60
N ARG A 176 -0.20 8.36 -17.38
CA ARG A 176 -0.48 8.56 -18.81
C ARG A 176 -1.46 9.70 -19.06
N GLN A 177 -2.49 9.83 -18.24
CA GLN A 177 -3.48 10.91 -18.38
C GLN A 177 -2.84 12.27 -18.08
N ALA A 178 -1.99 12.33 -17.05
CA ALA A 178 -1.24 13.54 -16.70
C ALA A 178 -0.29 13.96 -17.84
N ILE A 179 0.47 13.01 -18.40
CA ILE A 179 1.37 13.26 -19.52
C ILE A 179 0.60 13.81 -20.73
N GLN A 180 -0.53 13.18 -21.07
CA GLN A 180 -1.35 13.63 -22.20
C GLN A 180 -1.93 15.03 -21.98
N TYR A 181 -2.36 15.33 -20.75
CA TYR A 181 -2.81 16.67 -20.39
C TYR A 181 -1.69 17.71 -20.54
N LEU A 182 -0.48 17.41 -20.03
CA LEU A 182 0.69 18.28 -20.16
C LEU A 182 1.07 18.54 -21.63
N CYS A 183 1.02 17.52 -22.49
CA CYS A 183 1.30 17.66 -23.92
C CYS A 183 0.37 18.67 -24.61
N ILE A 184 -0.92 18.67 -24.23
CA ILE A 184 -1.93 19.54 -24.84
C ILE A 184 -1.84 20.95 -24.27
N LEU A 185 -1.61 21.04 -22.96
CA LEU A 185 -1.74 22.29 -22.22
C LEU A 185 -0.53 23.22 -22.39
N ALA A 186 0.65 22.67 -22.67
CA ALA A 186 1.87 23.44 -22.79
C ALA A 186 1.93 24.36 -24.03
N ASN A 187 0.91 24.31 -24.89
CA ASN A 187 0.69 25.26 -26.00
C ASN A 187 -0.45 26.28 -25.74
N ARG A 188 -1.09 26.29 -24.55
CA ARG A 188 -2.17 27.23 -24.21
C ARG A 188 -1.80 28.11 -23.01
N GLY A 189 -2.24 29.38 -23.03
CA GLY A 189 -2.21 30.25 -21.85
C GLY A 189 -3.03 29.66 -20.70
N GLY A 190 -2.56 29.78 -19.46
CA GLY A 190 -3.22 29.24 -18.26
C GLY A 190 -2.71 27.87 -17.79
N PHE A 191 -1.52 27.44 -18.23
CA PHE A 191 -0.91 26.15 -17.89
C PHE A 191 -0.85 25.86 -16.37
N SER A 192 -0.55 26.87 -15.57
CA SER A 192 -0.32 26.66 -14.14
C SER A 192 -1.61 26.52 -13.32
N GLU A 193 -2.67 27.23 -13.68
CA GLU A 193 -3.96 27.21 -12.98
C GLU A 193 -4.67 25.86 -13.18
N ALA A 194 -4.56 25.34 -14.40
CA ALA A 194 -4.92 23.97 -14.74
C ALA A 194 -4.07 22.93 -13.98
N LEU A 195 -2.78 23.19 -13.73
CA LEU A 195 -1.91 22.29 -12.97
C LEU A 195 -2.22 22.29 -11.47
N VAL A 196 -2.66 23.43 -10.92
CA VAL A 196 -3.18 23.54 -9.54
C VAL A 196 -4.50 22.78 -9.42
N LYS A 197 -5.45 22.98 -10.34
CA LYS A 197 -6.74 22.27 -10.36
C LYS A 197 -6.55 20.76 -10.54
N PHE A 198 -5.57 20.35 -11.33
CA PHE A 198 -5.18 18.96 -11.50
C PHE A 198 -4.60 18.40 -10.19
N SER A 199 -3.70 19.13 -9.54
CA SER A 199 -3.08 18.71 -8.26
C SER A 199 -4.14 18.45 -7.18
N HIS A 200 -5.15 19.30 -7.07
CA HIS A 200 -6.26 19.10 -6.13
C HIS A 200 -7.11 17.87 -6.46
N ARG A 201 -7.52 17.70 -7.73
CA ARG A 201 -8.32 16.53 -8.16
C ARG A 201 -7.54 15.21 -7.98
N TRP A 202 -6.23 15.28 -8.14
CA TRP A 202 -5.36 14.12 -7.99
C TRP A 202 -5.09 13.77 -6.52
N GLN A 203 -5.08 14.75 -5.61
CA GLN A 203 -5.08 14.51 -4.16
C GLN A 203 -6.31 13.70 -3.72
N GLU A 204 -7.51 14.11 -4.18
CA GLU A 204 -8.75 13.36 -3.89
C GLU A 204 -8.70 11.93 -4.45
N THR A 205 -8.20 11.77 -5.67
CA THR A 205 -8.08 10.45 -6.32
C THR A 205 -7.09 9.56 -5.56
N SER A 206 -6.02 10.14 -5.02
CA SER A 206 -5.03 9.42 -4.24
C SER A 206 -5.57 8.92 -2.91
N LEU A 207 -6.36 9.75 -2.22
CA LEU A 207 -7.04 9.36 -1.00
C LEU A 207 -8.05 8.23 -1.24
N LYS A 208 -8.85 8.31 -2.30
CA LYS A 208 -9.80 7.26 -2.66
C LYS A 208 -9.14 5.90 -2.91
N GLN A 209 -7.97 5.86 -3.54
CA GLN A 209 -7.25 4.59 -3.76
C GLN A 209 -6.72 3.99 -2.45
N ILE A 210 -6.23 4.83 -1.54
CA ILE A 210 -5.79 4.39 -0.21
C ILE A 210 -6.98 3.89 0.60
N GLU A 211 -8.11 4.58 0.56
CA GLU A 211 -9.36 4.16 1.21
C GLU A 211 -9.90 2.85 0.64
N LEU A 212 -9.87 2.64 -0.67
CA LEU A 212 -10.27 1.37 -1.29
C LEU A 212 -9.36 0.22 -0.86
N ALA A 213 -8.03 0.43 -0.87
CA ALA A 213 -7.08 -0.58 -0.42
C ALA A 213 -7.26 -0.91 1.07
N ALA A 214 -7.41 0.12 1.92
CA ALA A 214 -7.71 -0.03 3.34
C ALA A 214 -9.05 -0.74 3.57
N GLY A 215 -10.07 -0.42 2.76
CA GLY A 215 -11.39 -1.05 2.80
C GLY A 215 -11.34 -2.54 2.45
N LEU A 216 -10.56 -2.94 1.44
CA LEU A 216 -10.37 -4.34 1.09
C LEU A 216 -9.68 -5.12 2.23
N VAL A 217 -8.61 -4.58 2.81
CA VAL A 217 -7.91 -5.18 3.96
C VAL A 217 -8.87 -5.30 5.15
N LYS A 218 -9.61 -4.24 5.46
CA LYS A 218 -10.63 -4.23 6.51
C LYS A 218 -11.66 -5.34 6.29
N ASN A 219 -12.26 -5.41 5.11
CA ASN A 219 -13.33 -6.38 4.82
C ASN A 219 -12.81 -7.81 4.91
N PHE A 220 -11.61 -8.06 4.39
CA PHE A 220 -10.96 -9.37 4.51
C PHE A 220 -10.70 -9.75 5.97
N ALA A 221 -10.14 -8.83 6.76
CA ALA A 221 -9.90 -9.06 8.18
C ALA A 221 -11.20 -9.33 8.94
N LEU A 222 -12.28 -8.61 8.64
CA LEU A 222 -13.58 -8.78 9.30
C LEU A 222 -14.22 -10.14 8.98
N ILE A 223 -14.19 -10.56 7.70
CA ILE A 223 -14.64 -11.89 7.29
C ILE A 223 -13.80 -12.98 7.97
N PHE A 224 -12.48 -12.81 8.01
CA PHE A 224 -11.58 -13.79 8.61
C PHE A 224 -11.79 -13.91 10.13
N ILE A 225 -11.87 -12.79 10.85
CA ILE A 225 -12.18 -12.78 12.28
C ILE A 225 -13.54 -13.44 12.54
N GLY A 226 -14.56 -13.11 11.75
CA GLY A 226 -15.88 -13.73 11.86
C GLY A 226 -15.86 -15.24 11.66
N ALA A 227 -15.18 -15.71 10.59
CA ALA A 227 -15.01 -17.13 10.32
C ALA A 227 -14.24 -17.84 11.44
N LEU A 228 -13.16 -17.23 11.95
CA LEU A 228 -12.39 -17.75 13.07
C LEU A 228 -13.24 -17.84 14.35
N MET A 229 -14.09 -16.85 14.62
CA MET A 229 -14.99 -16.87 15.77
C MET A 229 -16.05 -17.96 15.68
N ILE A 230 -16.67 -18.15 14.51
CA ILE A 230 -17.59 -19.27 14.27
C ILE A 230 -16.88 -20.59 14.51
N LEU A 231 -15.66 -20.72 14.00
CA LEU A 231 -14.87 -21.94 14.11
C LEU A 231 -14.45 -22.21 15.58
N VAL A 232 -14.11 -21.18 16.35
CA VAL A 232 -13.89 -21.27 17.81
C VAL A 232 -15.16 -21.71 18.55
N LEU A 233 -16.31 -21.13 18.24
CA LEU A 233 -17.59 -21.50 18.86
C LEU A 233 -17.96 -22.96 18.57
N LEU A 234 -17.84 -23.38 17.32
CA LEU A 234 -18.09 -24.77 16.91
C LEU A 234 -17.11 -25.74 17.58
N GLY A 235 -15.83 -25.39 17.66
CA GLY A 235 -14.83 -26.18 18.37
C GLY A 235 -15.13 -26.29 19.88
N ALA A 236 -15.52 -25.19 20.51
CA ALA A 236 -15.91 -25.20 21.93
C ALA A 236 -17.14 -26.08 22.18
N TYR A 237 -18.14 -26.01 21.31
CA TYR A 237 -19.34 -26.86 21.40
C TYR A 237 -19.00 -28.35 21.24
N GLN A 238 -18.16 -28.69 20.26
CA GLN A 238 -17.69 -30.05 20.05
C GLN A 238 -16.88 -30.57 21.25
N ALA A 239 -16.04 -29.74 21.83
CA ALA A 239 -15.29 -30.08 23.04
C ALA A 239 -16.22 -30.37 24.24
N GLN A 240 -17.29 -29.59 24.41
CA GLN A 240 -18.29 -29.85 25.46
C GLN A 240 -19.01 -31.18 25.26
N GLN A 241 -19.41 -31.50 24.03
CA GLN A 241 -20.06 -32.77 23.71
C GLN A 241 -19.16 -33.98 24.04
N LEU A 242 -17.87 -33.89 23.69
CA LEU A 242 -16.88 -34.93 24.03
C LEU A 242 -16.80 -35.14 25.55
N ILE A 243 -16.70 -34.06 26.33
CA ILE A 243 -16.63 -34.14 27.80
C ILE A 243 -17.92 -34.74 28.39
N GLN A 244 -19.09 -34.37 27.89
CA GLN A 244 -20.36 -34.93 28.36
C GLN A 244 -20.52 -36.41 28.03
N SER A 245 -20.07 -36.84 26.85
CA SER A 245 -20.11 -38.25 26.45
C SER A 245 -19.19 -39.17 27.28
N MET A 246 -18.17 -38.62 27.93
CA MET A 246 -17.26 -39.38 28.82
C MET A 246 -17.76 -39.49 30.26
N ASN A 247 -18.72 -38.65 30.67
CA ASN A 247 -19.29 -38.65 32.01
C ASN A 247 -20.55 -39.53 32.15
N HIS A 248 -20.95 -40.21 31.07
CA HIS A 248 -22.00 -41.22 31.02
C HIS A 248 -21.39 -42.58 30.70
#